data_AF-A0A1G7MS18-F1
#
_entry.id   AF-A0A1G7MS18-F1
#
_cell.length_a   1.000
_cell.length_b   1.000
_cell.length_c   1.000
_cell.angle_alpha   90.00
_cell.angle_beta   90.00
_cell.angle_gamma   90.00
#
_symmetry.space_group_name_H-M   'P 1'
#
loop_
_entity.id
_entity.type
_entity.pdbx_description
1 polymer ?
#
loop_
_entity_poly.entity_id
_entity_poly.type
_entity_poly.pdbx_seq_one_letter_code
_entity_poly.pdbx_strand_id
1 'polypeptide(L)'
;MDRADVAILISLASAFVTAGGLFWQVMLYRLSGARLNVALRPCLVDEYDTIFRGPSRGWPKTTPAGFFPSSRWTIELAEVTVTNVGRAPISVENVSLDIGRWPRRLFGRWTVAGVPVSLSKGIRENHCRLEPGDSVTAYLDVWRAIQMARTLRPRVVVRASAQPVGRRAKRSLWIQRWTVETGMRSLHPKVDDSPERQAYRELWRSFRLNDETASATSLGWAAAHSELKKGGDVDDVMNAILRVVGQDRIDVALDAAQKTHDVYNQPTDAT
;
A
#
# COMPACT_ATOMS: atom_id res chain seq x y z
N MET A 1 -33.25 6.63 -61.04
CA MET A 1 -32.05 6.68 -60.17
C MET A 1 -30.88 6.78 -61.11
N ASP A 2 -30.26 7.95 -61.15
CA ASP A 2 -29.23 8.24 -62.14
C ASP A 2 -27.92 7.54 -61.77
N ARG A 3 -27.07 7.30 -62.76
CA ARG A 3 -25.73 6.72 -62.52
C ARG A 3 -24.93 7.53 -61.50
N ALA A 4 -25.18 8.84 -61.43
CA ALA A 4 -24.61 9.75 -60.45
C ALA A 4 -25.06 9.40 -59.01
N ASP A 5 -26.35 9.14 -58.79
CA ASP A 5 -26.89 8.76 -57.47
C ASP A 5 -26.28 7.45 -56.98
N VAL A 6 -26.15 6.47 -57.88
CA VAL A 6 -25.52 5.17 -57.58
C VAL A 6 -24.05 5.35 -57.21
N ALA A 7 -23.31 6.19 -57.94
CA ALA A 7 -21.89 6.47 -57.65
C ALA A 7 -21.69 7.18 -56.31
N ILE A 8 -22.57 8.13 -55.96
CA ILE A 8 -22.54 8.81 -54.66
C ILE A 8 -22.81 7.80 -53.54
N LEU A 9 -23.81 6.94 -53.69
CA LEU A 9 -24.16 5.94 -52.68
C LEU A 9 -23.03 4.92 -52.45
N ILE A 10 -22.39 4.46 -53.52
CA ILE A 10 -21.24 3.54 -53.44
C ILE A 10 -20.02 4.22 -52.80
N SER A 11 -19.73 5.48 -53.17
CA SER A 11 -18.60 6.20 -52.59
C SER A 11 -18.80 6.48 -51.09
N LEU A 12 -20.02 6.84 -50.68
CA LEU A 12 -20.39 7.03 -49.28
C LEU A 12 -20.26 5.72 -48.48
N ALA A 13 -20.79 4.61 -49.01
CA ALA A 13 -20.66 3.30 -48.37
C ALA A 13 -19.19 2.88 -48.20
N SER A 14 -18.37 3.09 -49.24
CA SER A 14 -16.93 2.80 -49.21
C SER A 14 -16.19 3.66 -48.18
N ALA A 15 -16.57 4.93 -48.07
CA ALA A 15 -16.01 5.84 -47.06
C ALA A 15 -16.35 5.37 -45.63
N PHE A 16 -17.59 4.94 -45.37
CA PHE A 16 -17.98 4.41 -44.06
C PHE A 16 -17.25 3.11 -43.70
N VAL A 17 -17.11 2.18 -44.64
CA VAL A 17 -16.34 0.94 -44.41
C VAL A 17 -14.88 1.26 -44.08
N THR A 18 -14.28 2.20 -44.81
CA THR A 18 -12.89 2.63 -44.58
C THR A 18 -12.74 3.31 -43.22
N ALA A 19 -13.65 4.22 -42.86
CA ALA A 19 -13.66 4.89 -41.57
C ALA A 19 -13.85 3.91 -40.40
N GLY A 20 -14.74 2.92 -40.56
CA GLY A 20 -14.94 1.84 -39.59
C GLY A 20 -13.69 0.97 -39.41
N GLY A 21 -13.04 0.60 -40.52
CA GLY A 21 -11.78 -0.15 -40.50
C GLY A 21 -10.66 0.62 -39.80
N LEU A 22 -10.49 1.91 -40.10
CA LEU A 22 -9.51 2.76 -39.44
C LEU A 22 -9.81 2.92 -37.94
N PHE A 23 -11.07 3.16 -37.59
CA PHE A 23 -11.50 3.24 -36.19
C PHE A 23 -11.18 1.94 -35.43
N TRP A 24 -11.43 0.78 -36.05
CA TRP A 24 -11.09 -0.52 -35.49
C TRP A 24 -9.59 -0.73 -35.32
N GLN A 25 -8.77 -0.36 -36.32
CA GLN A 25 -7.31 -0.42 -36.22
C GLN A 25 -6.78 0.50 -35.12
N VAL A 26 -7.33 1.70 -34.94
CA VAL A 26 -6.99 2.60 -33.84
C VAL A 26 -7.40 2.00 -32.49
N MET A 27 -8.58 1.38 -32.40
CA MET A 27 -9.00 0.65 -31.20
C MET A 27 -8.07 -0.51 -30.88
N LEU A 28 -7.69 -1.32 -31.88
CA LEU A 28 -6.75 -2.42 -31.70
C LEU A 28 -5.35 -1.92 -31.33
N TYR A 29 -4.84 -0.87 -31.97
CA TYR A 29 -3.55 -0.28 -31.63
C TYR A 29 -3.57 0.27 -30.21
N ARG A 30 -4.66 0.93 -29.82
CA ARG A 30 -4.85 1.33 -28.43
C ARG A 30 -4.81 0.08 -27.55
N LEU A 31 -5.60 -0.94 -27.81
CA LEU A 31 -5.64 -2.16 -26.99
C LEU A 31 -4.35 -3.01 -27.08
N SER A 32 -3.49 -2.76 -28.06
CA SER A 32 -2.20 -3.43 -28.25
C SER A 32 -1.13 -2.86 -27.33
N GLY A 33 -0.37 -3.76 -26.70
CA GLY A 33 0.78 -3.42 -25.90
C GLY A 33 0.56 -3.38 -24.38
N ALA A 34 1.68 -3.22 -23.69
CA ALA A 34 1.79 -3.24 -22.25
C ALA A 34 1.03 -2.07 -21.59
N ARG A 35 -0.08 -2.36 -20.89
CA ARG A 35 -0.89 -1.38 -20.14
C ARG A 35 -1.11 -1.84 -18.71
N LEU A 36 -0.73 -0.99 -17.75
CA LEU A 36 -0.98 -1.23 -16.33
C LEU A 36 -2.10 -0.33 -15.84
N ASN A 37 -3.02 -0.94 -15.11
CA ASN A 37 -3.90 -0.24 -14.17
C ASN A 37 -3.31 -0.39 -12.77
N VAL A 38 -3.25 0.71 -12.02
CA VAL A 38 -2.72 0.71 -10.65
C VAL A 38 -3.84 1.22 -9.75
N ALA A 39 -4.20 0.47 -8.73
CA ALA A 39 -5.21 0.85 -7.75
C ALA A 39 -4.56 1.01 -6.38
N LEU A 40 -5.10 1.94 -5.60
CA LEU A 40 -4.72 2.18 -4.21
C LEU A 40 -5.97 1.97 -3.33
N ARG A 41 -5.86 1.15 -2.28
CA ARG A 41 -6.92 0.93 -1.28
C ARG A 41 -6.32 0.90 0.12
N PRO A 42 -6.96 1.52 1.12
CA PRO A 42 -6.50 1.40 2.49
C PRO A 42 -6.86 0.02 2.98
N CYS A 43 -6.01 -0.58 3.81
CA CYS A 43 -6.34 -1.84 4.45
C CYS A 43 -5.87 -1.82 5.90
N LEU A 44 -6.59 -2.56 6.73
CA LEU A 44 -6.23 -2.85 8.11
C LEU A 44 -5.84 -4.32 8.19
N VAL A 45 -4.80 -4.61 8.96
CA VAL A 45 -4.41 -5.97 9.32
C VAL A 45 -4.53 -6.08 10.82
N ASP A 46 -5.27 -7.07 11.31
CA ASP A 46 -5.37 -7.33 12.74
C ASP A 46 -4.21 -8.20 13.26
N GLU A 47 -4.20 -8.45 14.56
CA GLU A 47 -3.25 -9.36 15.22
C GLU A 47 -3.28 -10.81 14.69
N TYR A 48 -4.28 -11.21 13.91
CA TYR A 48 -4.40 -12.55 13.33
C TYR A 48 -4.10 -12.57 11.83
N ASP A 49 -3.48 -11.51 11.29
CA ASP A 49 -3.23 -11.32 9.86
C ASP A 49 -4.50 -11.28 8.98
N THR A 50 -5.66 -11.00 9.57
CA THR A 50 -6.90 -10.80 8.84
C THR A 50 -6.88 -9.43 8.17
N ILE A 51 -7.05 -9.41 6.85
CA ILE A 51 -6.99 -8.21 6.02
C ILE A 51 -8.40 -7.63 5.81
N PHE A 52 -8.64 -6.43 6.32
CA PHE A 52 -9.85 -5.65 6.10
C PHE A 52 -9.58 -4.56 5.07
N ARG A 53 -10.28 -4.59 3.94
CA ARG A 53 -10.06 -3.66 2.83
C ARG A 53 -11.10 -2.54 2.85
N GLY A 54 -10.62 -1.31 2.71
CA GLY A 54 -11.46 -0.14 2.57
C GLY A 54 -11.71 0.26 1.12
N PRO A 55 -12.50 1.32 0.90
CA PRO A 55 -12.80 1.81 -0.43
C PRO A 55 -11.58 2.51 -1.06
N SER A 56 -11.49 2.49 -2.39
CA SER A 56 -10.35 3.04 -3.15
C SER A 56 -10.06 4.53 -2.96
N ARG A 57 -10.98 5.29 -2.35
CA ARG A 57 -10.82 6.73 -2.08
C ARG A 57 -10.31 7.02 -0.65
N GLY A 58 -9.94 6.00 0.11
CA GLY A 58 -9.62 6.12 1.53
C GLY A 58 -10.80 5.71 2.40
N TRP A 59 -10.62 5.68 3.72
CA TRP A 59 -11.69 5.35 4.66
C TRP A 59 -12.78 6.44 4.66
N PRO A 60 -14.07 6.06 4.64
CA PRO A 60 -15.15 7.03 4.76
C PRO A 60 -15.13 7.65 6.16
N LYS A 61 -15.36 8.97 6.24
CA LYS A 61 -15.41 9.70 7.53
C LYS A 61 -16.42 9.08 8.50
N THR A 62 -17.57 8.72 7.96
CA THR A 62 -18.62 7.96 8.65
C THR A 62 -18.52 6.53 8.20
N THR A 63 -18.08 5.64 9.10
CA THR A 63 -18.13 4.21 8.81
C THR A 63 -19.23 3.52 9.63
N PRO A 64 -20.09 2.68 9.01
CA PRO A 64 -21.11 1.93 9.72
C PRO A 64 -20.53 1.15 10.91
N ALA A 65 -21.30 1.02 11.99
CA ALA A 65 -20.96 0.11 13.07
C ALA A 65 -20.88 -1.33 12.54
N GLY A 66 -19.89 -2.11 12.98
CA GLY A 66 -19.71 -3.52 12.57
C GLY A 66 -18.94 -3.76 11.26
N PHE A 67 -18.47 -2.72 10.55
CA PHE A 67 -17.65 -2.90 9.34
C PHE A 67 -16.19 -3.32 9.63
N PHE A 68 -15.79 -3.34 10.91
CA PHE A 68 -14.38 -3.41 11.30
C PHE A 68 -14.07 -4.52 12.28
N PRO A 69 -12.79 -4.93 12.33
CA PRO A 69 -12.31 -5.90 13.32
C PRO A 69 -12.73 -5.49 14.72
N SER A 70 -13.17 -6.48 15.50
CA SER A 70 -13.28 -6.38 16.95
C SER A 70 -11.90 -6.33 17.62
N SER A 71 -10.83 -6.67 16.91
CA SER A 71 -9.46 -6.61 17.40
C SER A 71 -9.05 -5.16 17.73
N ARG A 72 -8.46 -5.01 18.91
CA ARG A 72 -7.88 -3.75 19.38
C ARG A 72 -6.59 -3.41 18.64
N TRP A 73 -5.85 -4.42 18.18
CA TRP A 73 -4.52 -4.28 17.61
C TRP A 73 -4.56 -4.39 16.10
N THR A 74 -4.61 -3.23 15.44
CA THR A 74 -4.67 -3.17 13.98
C THR A 74 -3.58 -2.27 13.38
N ILE A 75 -3.01 -2.73 12.27
CA ILE A 75 -1.98 -2.04 11.49
C ILE A 75 -2.61 -1.49 10.22
N GLU A 76 -2.37 -0.22 9.94
CA GLU A 76 -2.82 0.43 8.72
C GLU A 76 -1.77 0.26 7.61
N LEU A 77 -2.21 -0.34 6.51
CA LEU A 77 -1.40 -0.58 5.32
C LEU A 77 -2.05 0.04 4.09
N ALA A 78 -1.26 0.18 3.04
CA ALA A 78 -1.73 0.49 1.70
C ALA A 78 -1.72 -0.78 0.84
N GLU A 79 -2.89 -1.19 0.39
CA GLU A 79 -3.03 -2.22 -0.64
C GLU A 79 -2.85 -1.57 -2.02
N VAL A 80 -1.80 -1.98 -2.71
CA VAL A 80 -1.49 -1.57 -4.08
C VAL A 80 -1.74 -2.74 -5.01
N THR A 81 -2.78 -2.65 -5.83
CA THR A 81 -3.08 -3.66 -6.86
C THR A 81 -2.62 -3.16 -8.21
N VAL A 82 -1.79 -3.94 -8.89
CA VAL A 82 -1.34 -3.68 -10.25
C VAL A 82 -1.95 -4.74 -11.16
N THR A 83 -2.69 -4.30 -12.17
CA THR A 83 -3.35 -5.19 -13.13
C THR A 83 -2.82 -4.92 -14.53
N ASN A 84 -2.41 -5.97 -15.24
CA ASN A 84 -2.12 -5.89 -16.66
C ASN A 84 -3.45 -5.86 -17.43
N VAL A 85 -3.87 -4.66 -17.84
CA VAL A 85 -5.06 -4.44 -18.68
C VAL A 85 -4.72 -4.41 -20.17
N GLY A 86 -3.47 -4.73 -20.52
CA GLY A 86 -2.99 -4.87 -21.89
C GLY A 86 -3.15 -6.28 -22.42
N ARG A 87 -2.80 -6.47 -23.70
CA ARG A 87 -2.82 -7.77 -24.38
C ARG A 87 -1.46 -8.46 -24.46
N ALA A 88 -0.41 -7.82 -23.92
CA ALA A 88 0.95 -8.35 -23.92
C ALA A 88 1.43 -8.53 -22.49
N PRO A 89 2.29 -9.53 -22.21
CA PRO A 89 2.92 -9.69 -20.91
C PRO A 89 3.77 -8.48 -20.54
N ILE A 90 3.86 -8.19 -19.25
CA ILE A 90 4.58 -7.04 -18.71
C ILE A 90 5.34 -7.44 -17.46
N SER A 91 6.64 -7.18 -17.44
CA SER A 91 7.39 -7.17 -16.19
C SER A 91 7.17 -5.84 -15.48
N VAL A 92 6.76 -5.89 -14.23
CA VAL A 92 6.55 -4.76 -13.34
C VAL A 92 7.62 -4.78 -12.27
N GLU A 93 8.24 -3.63 -12.04
CA GLU A 93 9.19 -3.35 -10.98
C GLU A 93 8.66 -2.22 -10.08
N ASN A 94 9.23 -2.08 -8.89
CA ASN A 94 9.03 -0.93 -8.01
C ASN A 94 7.56 -0.62 -7.73
N VAL A 95 6.81 -1.61 -7.22
CA VAL A 95 5.47 -1.36 -6.67
C VAL A 95 5.63 -0.54 -5.39
N SER A 96 5.15 0.70 -5.39
CA SER A 96 5.55 1.71 -4.41
C SER A 96 4.43 2.72 -4.11
N LEU A 97 4.69 3.61 -3.15
CA LEU A 97 3.85 4.78 -2.89
C LEU A 97 4.48 6.04 -3.50
N ASP A 98 3.76 6.73 -4.39
CA ASP A 98 4.10 8.07 -4.90
C ASP A 98 3.66 9.11 -3.87
N ILE A 99 4.63 9.76 -3.26
CA ILE A 99 4.43 10.81 -2.26
C ILE A 99 4.66 12.19 -2.91
N GLY A 100 4.37 12.34 -4.21
CA GLY A 100 4.44 13.62 -4.91
C GLY A 100 5.85 14.05 -5.31
N ARG A 101 6.07 15.38 -5.44
CA ARG A 101 7.35 15.98 -5.85
C ARG A 101 8.10 16.53 -4.65
N TRP A 102 9.43 16.53 -4.73
CA TRP A 102 10.27 17.17 -3.72
C TRP A 102 10.16 18.70 -3.88
N PRO A 103 9.84 19.48 -2.83
CA PRO A 103 9.75 20.94 -2.90
C PRO A 103 10.92 21.66 -3.58
N ARG A 104 12.16 21.15 -3.46
CA ARG A 104 13.37 21.81 -4.03
C ARG A 104 13.86 21.23 -5.36
N ARG A 105 13.23 20.17 -5.89
CA ARG A 105 13.58 19.63 -7.22
C ARG A 105 12.38 19.74 -8.15
N LEU A 106 12.49 20.66 -9.12
CA LEU A 106 11.49 20.85 -10.18
C LEU A 106 11.27 19.57 -11.00
N PHE A 107 12.34 18.78 -11.17
CA PHE A 107 12.37 17.54 -11.94
C PHE A 107 12.73 16.37 -11.01
N GLY A 108 11.72 15.80 -10.36
CA GLY A 108 11.90 14.65 -9.49
C GLY A 108 10.63 14.33 -8.71
N ARG A 109 10.17 13.09 -8.83
CA ARG A 109 9.09 12.55 -7.99
C ARG A 109 9.71 11.70 -6.91
N TRP A 110 9.14 11.77 -5.73
CA TRP A 110 9.54 10.92 -4.64
C TRP A 110 8.58 9.76 -4.53
N THR A 111 9.10 8.59 -4.89
CA THR A 111 8.47 7.30 -4.66
C THR A 111 9.15 6.66 -3.46
N VAL A 112 8.35 6.27 -2.48
CA VAL A 112 8.81 5.43 -1.38
C VAL A 112 8.51 4.00 -1.79
N ALA A 113 9.55 3.30 -2.26
CA ALA A 113 9.51 1.85 -2.40
C ALA A 113 9.48 1.28 -0.99
N GLY A 114 8.28 0.90 -0.53
CA GLY A 114 8.17 0.13 0.70
C GLY A 114 8.68 -1.29 0.45
N VAL A 115 9.24 -1.92 1.47
CA VAL A 115 9.36 -3.38 1.47
C VAL A 115 7.93 -3.92 1.57
N PRO A 116 7.47 -4.75 0.61
CA PRO A 116 6.16 -5.37 0.70
C PRO A 116 6.04 -6.17 1.98
N VAL A 117 4.93 -5.98 2.68
CA VAL A 117 4.61 -6.74 3.88
C VAL A 117 4.13 -8.11 3.41
N SER A 118 4.86 -9.15 3.80
CA SER A 118 4.48 -10.55 3.60
C SER A 118 3.15 -10.82 4.31
N LEU A 119 2.05 -10.80 3.57
CA LEU A 119 0.70 -11.16 4.02
C LEU A 119 0.09 -12.20 3.09
N SER A 120 -0.97 -12.87 3.54
CA SER A 120 -1.71 -13.81 2.70
C SER A 120 -2.14 -13.13 1.39
N LYS A 121 -1.78 -13.73 0.24
CA LYS A 121 -2.06 -13.25 -1.13
C LYS A 121 -1.29 -11.99 -1.58
N GLY A 122 -0.34 -11.49 -0.79
CA GLY A 122 0.55 -10.40 -1.18
C GLY A 122 1.82 -10.90 -1.89
N ILE A 123 2.37 -10.10 -2.79
CA ILE A 123 3.75 -10.34 -3.26
C ILE A 123 4.77 -9.96 -2.21
N ARG A 124 5.83 -10.76 -2.14
CA ARG A 124 7.02 -10.48 -1.34
C ARG A 124 8.06 -9.70 -2.14
N GLU A 125 8.16 -10.01 -3.43
CA GLU A 125 9.15 -9.41 -4.31
C GLU A 125 8.63 -8.13 -4.96
N ASN A 126 9.52 -7.13 -5.08
CA ASN A 126 9.22 -5.86 -5.73
C ASN A 126 9.22 -5.93 -7.27
N HIS A 127 9.37 -7.13 -7.84
CA HIS A 127 9.29 -7.37 -9.27
C HIS A 127 8.41 -8.58 -9.55
N CYS A 128 7.64 -8.54 -10.62
CA CYS A 128 6.83 -9.67 -11.08
C CYS A 128 6.51 -9.55 -12.56
N ARG A 129 6.28 -10.68 -13.21
CA ARG A 129 5.73 -10.72 -14.57
C ARG A 129 4.23 -10.91 -14.49
N LEU A 130 3.48 -10.08 -15.22
CA LEU A 130 2.03 -10.15 -15.33
C LEU A 130 1.65 -10.56 -16.74
N GLU A 131 0.93 -11.67 -16.90
CA GLU A 131 0.30 -12.01 -18.16
C GLU A 131 -0.93 -11.11 -18.42
N PRO A 132 -1.47 -11.07 -19.64
CA PRO A 132 -2.66 -10.27 -19.95
C PRO A 132 -3.84 -10.62 -19.05
N GLY A 133 -4.39 -9.63 -18.34
CA GLY A 133 -5.50 -9.81 -17.39
C GLY A 133 -5.05 -10.11 -15.96
N ASP A 134 -3.78 -10.47 -15.75
CA ASP A 134 -3.28 -10.80 -14.42
C ASP A 134 -3.22 -9.57 -13.51
N SER A 135 -3.32 -9.85 -12.21
CA SER A 135 -3.16 -8.85 -11.17
C SER A 135 -2.26 -9.33 -10.06
N VAL A 136 -1.53 -8.38 -9.49
CA VAL A 136 -0.66 -8.58 -8.35
C VAL A 136 -0.99 -7.55 -7.28
N THR A 137 -0.91 -7.96 -6.02
CA THR A 137 -1.21 -7.09 -4.89
C THR A 137 0.00 -7.01 -3.96
N ALA A 138 0.44 -5.80 -3.66
CA ALA A 138 1.44 -5.53 -2.64
C ALA A 138 0.79 -4.80 -1.46
N TYR A 139 1.20 -5.15 -0.24
CA TYR A 139 0.81 -4.45 0.98
C TYR A 139 2.00 -3.63 1.47
N LEU A 140 1.82 -2.33 1.66
CA LEU A 140 2.90 -1.41 2.02
C LEU A 140 2.60 -0.72 3.36
N ASP A 141 3.59 -0.60 4.25
CA ASP A 141 3.50 0.25 5.44
C ASP A 141 3.44 1.71 5.02
N VAL A 142 2.21 2.23 4.99
CA VAL A 142 1.92 3.58 4.53
C VAL A 142 2.43 4.64 5.52
N TRP A 143 2.42 4.34 6.81
CA TRP A 143 2.76 5.32 7.84
C TRP A 143 4.24 5.64 7.86
N ARG A 144 5.10 4.64 7.65
CA ARG A 144 6.53 4.89 7.49
C ARG A 144 6.82 5.82 6.31
N ALA A 145 6.13 5.63 5.19
CA ALA A 145 6.23 6.51 4.03
C ALA A 145 5.69 7.93 4.31
N ILE A 146 4.57 8.03 5.04
CA ILE A 146 3.98 9.32 5.44
C ILE A 146 4.90 10.07 6.40
N GLN A 147 5.40 9.42 7.46
CA GLN A 147 6.27 10.02 8.47
C GLN A 147 7.56 10.53 7.83
N MET A 148 8.20 9.71 7.00
CA MET A 148 9.36 10.14 6.23
C MET A 148 9.02 11.38 5.39
N ALA A 149 7.85 11.40 4.76
CA ALA A 149 7.44 12.55 3.96
C ALA A 149 7.06 13.80 4.73
N ARG A 150 6.62 13.65 5.98
CA ARG A 150 6.28 14.76 6.88
C ARG A 150 7.47 15.61 7.26
N THR A 151 8.67 15.02 7.30
CA THR A 151 9.92 15.77 7.50
C THR A 151 10.13 16.89 6.47
N LEU A 152 9.53 16.76 5.28
CA LEU A 152 9.65 17.73 4.19
C LEU A 152 8.38 18.58 3.99
N ARG A 153 7.21 18.03 4.30
CA ARG A 153 5.92 18.72 4.12
C ARG A 153 4.88 18.21 5.12
N PRO A 154 4.21 19.09 5.86
CA PRO A 154 3.27 18.66 6.90
C PRO A 154 2.04 17.93 6.33
N ARG A 155 1.59 18.35 5.14
CA ARG A 155 0.50 17.72 4.38
C ARG A 155 1.04 16.76 3.32
N VAL A 156 0.57 15.52 3.34
CA VAL A 156 1.08 14.44 2.48
C VAL A 156 -0.02 13.93 1.56
N VAL A 157 0.27 13.88 0.25
CA VAL A 157 -0.59 13.21 -0.74
C VAL A 157 0.04 11.87 -1.09
N VAL A 158 -0.75 10.79 -0.99
CA VAL A 158 -0.34 9.42 -1.25
C VAL A 158 -1.06 8.88 -2.48
N ARG A 159 -0.31 8.26 -3.40
CA ARG A 159 -0.84 7.50 -4.55
C ARG A 159 -0.08 6.19 -4.67
N ALA A 160 -0.70 5.17 -5.26
CA ALA A 160 0.02 3.99 -5.66
C ALA A 160 0.83 4.27 -6.94
N SER A 161 1.97 3.60 -7.08
CA SER A 161 2.86 3.67 -8.23
C SER A 161 3.40 2.28 -8.55
N ALA A 162 3.59 2.00 -9.84
CA ALA A 162 4.23 0.78 -10.32
C ALA A 162 5.00 1.10 -11.61
N GLN A 163 6.19 0.52 -11.77
CA GLN A 163 7.06 0.80 -12.90
C GLN A 163 7.10 -0.39 -13.87
N PRO A 164 6.47 -0.31 -15.05
CA PRO A 164 6.72 -1.30 -16.08
C PRO A 164 8.18 -1.20 -16.56
N VAL A 165 8.84 -2.34 -16.76
CA VAL A 165 10.24 -2.40 -17.23
C VAL A 165 10.39 -1.62 -18.55
N GLY A 166 11.42 -0.79 -18.63
CA GLY A 166 11.71 0.05 -19.80
C GLY A 166 10.69 1.17 -20.06
N ARG A 167 9.77 1.44 -19.14
CA ARG A 167 8.72 2.45 -19.29
C ARG A 167 8.60 3.35 -18.06
N ARG A 168 7.90 4.48 -18.23
CA ARG A 168 7.60 5.41 -17.12
C ARG A 168 6.62 4.79 -16.13
N ALA A 169 6.83 5.06 -14.84
CA ALA A 169 5.94 4.63 -13.78
C ALA A 169 4.47 5.05 -14.02
N LYS A 170 3.57 4.08 -13.84
CA LYS A 170 2.12 4.27 -13.83
C LYS A 170 1.66 4.47 -12.40
N ARG A 171 0.65 5.31 -12.22
CA ARG A 171 0.13 5.69 -10.90
C ARG A 171 -1.37 5.45 -10.85
N SER A 172 -1.89 5.25 -9.65
CA SER A 172 -3.33 5.22 -9.44
C SER A 172 -4.00 6.51 -9.87
N LEU A 173 -5.28 6.46 -10.23
CA LEU A 173 -6.01 7.64 -10.72
C LEU A 173 -5.96 8.76 -9.67
N TRP A 174 -5.96 10.02 -10.12
CA TRP A 174 -5.88 11.18 -9.21
C TRP A 174 -7.03 11.21 -8.18
N ILE A 175 -8.19 10.69 -8.56
CA ILE A 175 -9.38 10.55 -7.70
C ILE A 175 -9.24 9.48 -6.61
N GLN A 176 -8.25 8.60 -6.69
CA GLN A 176 -7.93 7.54 -5.71
C GLN A 176 -6.79 7.97 -4.76
N ARG A 177 -6.34 9.22 -4.83
CA ARG A 177 -5.29 9.71 -3.93
C ARG A 177 -5.81 9.84 -2.50
N TRP A 178 -4.94 9.63 -1.53
CA TRP A 178 -5.23 10.00 -0.15
C TRP A 178 -4.57 11.31 0.18
N THR A 179 -5.27 12.12 0.94
CA THR A 179 -4.71 13.34 1.52
C THR A 179 -4.62 13.14 3.02
N VAL A 180 -3.41 13.11 3.53
CA VAL A 180 -3.11 12.98 4.94
C VAL A 180 -2.78 14.36 5.45
N GLU A 181 -3.69 14.89 6.27
CA GLU A 181 -3.56 16.24 6.82
C GLU A 181 -2.47 16.28 7.91
N THR A 182 -2.04 17.50 8.26
CA THR A 182 -1.09 17.73 9.35
C THR A 182 -1.64 17.17 10.66
N GLY A 183 -0.80 16.47 11.44
CA GLY A 183 -1.20 15.91 12.74
C GLY A 183 -2.02 14.62 12.68
N MET A 184 -2.56 14.22 11.52
CA MET A 184 -3.29 12.94 11.39
C MET A 184 -2.40 11.75 11.77
N ARG A 185 -2.78 10.93 12.75
CA ARG A 185 -1.97 9.77 13.19
C ARG A 185 -2.53 8.41 12.74
N SER A 186 -3.76 8.41 12.25
CA SER A 186 -4.46 7.25 11.71
C SER A 186 -5.24 7.63 10.46
N LEU A 187 -5.25 6.77 9.44
CA LEU A 187 -6.02 6.94 8.20
C LEU A 187 -7.50 6.64 8.48
N HIS A 188 -7.74 5.83 9.50
CA HIS A 188 -9.04 5.38 9.93
C HIS A 188 -9.58 6.28 11.04
N PRO A 189 -10.79 6.85 10.89
CA PRO A 189 -11.31 7.90 11.78
C PRO A 189 -11.70 7.42 13.18
N LYS A 190 -12.01 6.12 13.37
CA LYS A 190 -12.40 5.56 14.69
C LYS A 190 -11.27 4.80 15.38
N VAL A 191 -10.08 4.80 14.77
CA VAL A 191 -8.92 4.15 15.37
C VAL A 191 -8.30 5.16 16.33
N ASP A 192 -8.30 4.81 17.61
CA ASP A 192 -7.53 5.54 18.61
C ASP A 192 -6.03 5.27 18.42
N ASP A 193 -5.22 6.30 18.64
CA ASP A 193 -3.77 6.27 18.46
C ASP A 193 -3.06 6.27 19.82
N SER A 194 -3.45 5.32 20.68
CA SER A 194 -2.89 5.15 22.01
C SER A 194 -1.40 4.74 21.97
N PRO A 195 -0.61 5.02 23.02
CA PRO A 195 0.78 4.57 23.14
C PRO A 195 0.92 3.05 22.98
N GLU A 196 0.00 2.27 23.54
CA GLU A 196 -0.03 0.81 23.39
C GLU A 196 -0.12 0.41 21.91
N ARG A 197 -0.97 1.10 21.13
CA ARG A 197 -1.12 0.80 19.71
C ARG A 197 0.12 1.21 18.92
N GLN A 198 0.71 2.36 19.23
CA GLN A 198 1.95 2.79 18.58
C GLN A 198 3.08 1.79 18.87
N ALA A 199 3.20 1.34 20.12
CA ALA A 199 4.14 0.30 20.54
C ALA A 199 3.89 -1.02 19.78
N TYR A 200 2.63 -1.45 19.66
CA TYR A 200 2.27 -2.61 18.84
C TYR A 200 2.71 -2.45 17.38
N ARG A 201 2.54 -1.26 16.78
CA ARG A 201 2.99 -1.00 15.40
C ARG A 201 4.50 -1.13 15.25
N GLU A 202 5.28 -0.65 16.22
CA GLU A 202 6.75 -0.78 16.18
C GLU A 202 7.21 -2.23 16.35
N LEU A 203 6.58 -2.98 17.26
CA LEU A 203 6.86 -4.42 17.40
C LEU A 203 6.53 -5.16 16.11
N TRP A 204 5.33 -4.92 15.55
CA TRP A 204 4.89 -5.52 14.29
C TRP A 204 5.85 -5.22 13.13
N ARG A 205 6.33 -3.97 13.03
CA ARG A 205 7.32 -3.57 12.01
C ARG A 205 8.62 -4.32 12.16
N SER A 206 9.13 -4.42 13.39
CA SER A 206 10.39 -5.08 13.68
C SER A 206 10.31 -6.57 13.32
N PHE A 207 9.19 -7.21 13.64
CA PHE A 207 8.96 -8.63 13.33
C PHE A 207 8.76 -8.87 11.83
N ARG A 208 8.14 -7.94 11.09
CA ARG A 208 7.88 -8.10 9.65
C ARG A 208 9.08 -7.80 8.75
N LEU A 209 10.16 -7.24 9.30
CA LEU A 209 11.44 -7.18 8.59
C LEU A 209 12.11 -8.57 8.51
N ASN A 210 11.69 -9.53 9.33
CA ASN A 210 12.20 -10.89 9.34
C ASN A 210 11.06 -11.91 9.15
N ASP A 211 11.02 -12.55 7.98
CA ASP A 211 9.96 -13.48 7.58
C ASP A 211 9.74 -14.63 8.60
N GLU A 212 10.78 -15.03 9.34
CA GLU A 212 10.68 -16.11 10.33
C GLU A 212 9.93 -15.70 11.60
N THR A 213 9.99 -14.42 11.99
CA THR A 213 9.33 -13.91 13.19
C THR A 213 7.93 -13.37 12.92
N ALA A 214 7.52 -13.26 11.66
CA ALA A 214 6.26 -12.66 11.25
C ALA A 214 5.04 -13.33 11.93
N SER A 215 5.02 -14.65 12.03
CA SER A 215 3.94 -15.41 12.69
C SER A 215 3.91 -15.27 14.21
N ALA A 216 5.01 -14.83 14.82
CA ALA A 216 5.12 -14.65 16.26
C ALA A 216 4.57 -13.30 16.76
N THR A 217 4.09 -12.43 15.86
CA THR A 217 3.75 -11.04 16.20
C THR A 217 2.72 -10.92 17.34
N SER A 218 1.64 -11.70 17.30
CA SER A 218 0.57 -11.63 18.30
C SER A 218 1.03 -12.15 19.67
N LEU A 219 1.79 -13.25 19.69
CA LEU A 219 2.37 -13.82 20.91
C LEU A 219 3.46 -12.92 21.49
N GLY A 220 4.33 -12.38 20.65
CA GLY A 220 5.37 -11.43 21.03
C GLY A 220 4.78 -10.14 21.59
N TRP A 221 3.71 -9.63 20.98
CA TRP A 221 2.97 -8.49 21.52
C TRP A 221 2.33 -8.81 22.88
N ALA A 222 1.66 -9.96 23.03
CA ALA A 222 1.04 -10.34 24.30
C ALA A 222 2.07 -10.41 25.44
N ALA A 223 3.26 -10.98 25.16
CA ALA A 223 4.35 -11.06 26.12
C ALA A 223 4.93 -9.67 26.47
N ALA A 224 5.29 -8.88 25.45
CA ALA A 224 5.84 -7.53 25.63
C ALA A 224 4.87 -6.60 26.37
N HIS A 225 3.59 -6.59 25.96
CA HIS A 225 2.55 -5.77 26.57
C HIS A 225 2.30 -6.13 28.03
N SER A 226 2.45 -7.40 28.41
CA SER A 226 2.36 -7.81 29.81
C SER A 226 3.47 -7.23 30.67
N GLU A 227 4.70 -7.11 30.17
CA GLU A 227 5.82 -6.53 30.94
C GLU A 227 5.73 -4.99 30.97
N LEU A 228 5.39 -4.36 29.84
CA LEU A 228 5.14 -2.91 29.77
C LEU A 228 4.07 -2.46 30.77
N LYS A 229 2.99 -3.24 30.92
CA LYS A 229 1.94 -2.94 31.90
C LYS A 229 2.39 -3.03 33.36
N LYS A 230 3.42 -3.82 33.66
CA LYS A 230 4.01 -3.90 35.00
C LYS A 230 5.01 -2.78 35.26
N GLY A 231 5.32 -1.95 34.26
CA GLY A 231 6.41 -0.97 34.31
C GLY A 231 7.78 -1.62 34.16
N GLY A 232 7.87 -2.78 33.49
CA GLY A 232 9.14 -3.41 33.17
C GLY A 232 9.97 -2.57 32.21
N ASP A 233 11.28 -2.71 32.31
CA ASP A 233 12.24 -1.97 31.48
C ASP A 233 12.46 -2.64 30.11
N VAL A 234 13.44 -2.15 29.34
CA VAL A 234 13.78 -2.70 28.02
C VAL A 234 14.22 -4.16 28.11
N ASP A 235 14.97 -4.54 29.16
CA ASP A 235 15.48 -5.90 29.33
C ASP A 235 14.34 -6.88 29.65
N ASP A 236 13.37 -6.46 30.46
CA ASP A 236 12.16 -7.24 30.73
C ASP A 236 11.37 -7.52 29.44
N VAL A 237 11.16 -6.49 28.62
CA VAL A 237 10.44 -6.60 27.33
C VAL A 237 11.23 -7.47 26.35
N MET A 238 12.55 -7.29 26.26
CA MET A 238 13.42 -8.11 25.41
C MET A 238 13.36 -9.58 25.82
N ASN A 239 13.49 -9.88 27.10
CA ASN A 239 13.42 -11.25 27.63
C ASN A 239 12.05 -11.89 27.34
N ALA A 240 10.96 -11.13 27.45
CA ALA A 240 9.62 -11.60 27.10
C ALA A 240 9.50 -11.92 25.61
N ILE A 241 10.05 -11.08 24.73
CA ILE A 241 10.08 -11.32 23.28
C ILE A 241 10.93 -12.56 22.95
N LEU A 242 12.13 -12.70 23.54
CA LEU A 242 13.04 -13.84 23.31
C LEU A 242 12.42 -15.19 23.66
N ARG A 243 11.55 -15.25 24.67
CA ARG A 243 10.80 -16.48 25.00
C ARG A 243 9.87 -16.92 23.87
N VAL A 244 9.43 -15.99 23.02
CA VAL A 244 8.54 -16.27 21.90
C VAL A 244 9.32 -16.55 20.62
N VAL A 245 10.33 -15.74 20.30
CA VAL A 245 11.06 -15.82 19.01
C VAL A 245 12.30 -16.72 19.04
N GLY A 246 12.75 -17.14 20.22
CA GLY A 246 13.98 -17.93 20.38
C GLY A 246 15.20 -17.09 20.78
N GLN A 247 16.14 -17.72 21.50
CA GLN A 247 17.37 -17.06 21.99
C GLN A 247 18.39 -16.77 20.88
N ASP A 248 18.25 -17.38 19.71
CA ASP A 248 19.08 -17.15 18.53
C ASP A 248 18.75 -15.82 17.81
N ARG A 249 17.72 -15.10 18.28
CA ARG A 249 17.20 -13.87 17.66
C ARG A 249 17.39 -12.61 18.51
N ILE A 250 18.48 -12.54 19.29
CA ILE A 250 18.78 -11.41 20.20
C ILE A 250 18.73 -10.06 19.50
N ASP A 251 19.32 -9.91 18.32
CA ASP A 251 19.35 -8.61 17.62
C ASP A 251 17.95 -8.10 17.27
N VAL A 252 17.07 -8.99 16.81
CA VAL A 252 15.67 -8.66 16.47
C VAL A 252 14.88 -8.33 17.74
N ALA A 253 15.08 -9.12 18.80
CA ALA A 253 14.39 -8.92 20.07
C ALA A 253 14.81 -7.60 20.75
N LEU A 254 16.09 -7.27 20.72
CA LEU A 254 16.63 -6.03 21.29
C LEU A 254 16.09 -4.79 20.55
N ASP A 255 16.17 -4.77 19.21
CA ASP A 255 15.65 -3.66 18.40
C ASP A 255 14.14 -3.49 18.59
N ALA A 256 13.38 -4.59 18.59
CA ALA A 256 11.96 -4.56 18.83
C ALA A 256 11.62 -4.08 20.25
N ALA A 257 12.31 -4.58 21.27
CA ALA A 257 12.08 -4.21 22.67
C ALA A 257 12.35 -2.72 22.90
N GLN A 258 13.49 -2.22 22.45
CA GLN A 258 13.86 -0.81 22.60
C GLN A 258 12.82 0.12 21.98
N LYS A 259 12.47 -0.09 20.70
CA LYS A 259 11.49 0.75 20.00
C LYS A 259 10.10 0.68 20.61
N THR A 260 9.68 -0.53 20.99
CA THR A 260 8.36 -0.76 21.59
C THR A 260 8.27 -0.08 22.95
N HIS A 261 9.28 -0.24 23.81
CA HIS A 261 9.35 0.37 25.13
C HIS A 261 9.40 1.90 25.06
N ASP A 262 10.27 2.45 24.20
CA ASP A 262 10.42 3.90 24.06
C ASP A 262 9.12 4.56 23.61
N VAL A 263 8.41 3.96 22.65
CA VAL A 263 7.13 4.48 22.16
C VAL A 263 6.01 4.32 23.19
N TYR A 264 5.99 3.21 23.95
CA TYR A 264 4.99 2.98 24.97
C TYR A 264 5.07 4.01 26.12
N ASN A 265 6.30 4.35 26.52
CA ASN A 265 6.57 5.26 27.65
C ASN A 265 6.70 6.73 27.24
N GLN A 266 6.63 7.05 25.95
CA GLN A 266 6.60 8.44 25.52
C GLN A 266 5.34 9.14 26.07
N PRO A 267 5.48 10.31 26.72
CA PRO A 267 4.33 11.08 27.14
C PRO A 267 3.50 11.35 25.89
N THR A 268 2.24 10.95 25.92
CA THR A 268 1.32 11.31 24.85
C THR A 268 1.18 12.81 24.94
N ASP A 269 1.85 13.56 24.07
CA ASP A 269 1.65 15.00 23.96
C ASP A 269 0.15 15.22 23.93
N ALA A 270 -0.38 15.84 24.99
CA ALA A 270 -1.81 16.07 25.15
C ALA A 270 -2.22 17.06 24.06
N THR A 271 -2.67 16.51 22.93
CA THR A 271 -3.28 17.25 21.82
C THR A 271 -4.76 17.46 22.07
#